data_AF-A0A2L0PM61-F1
#
_entry.id   AF-A0A2L0PM61-F1
#
_cell.length_a   1.000
_cell.length_b   1.000
_cell.length_c   1.000
_cell.angle_alpha   90.00
_cell.angle_beta   90.00
_cell.angle_gamma   90.00
#
_symmetry.space_group_name_H-M   'P 1'
#
loop_
_entity.id
_entity.type
_entity.pdbx_description
1 polymer ?
#
loop_
_entity_poly.entity_id
_entity_poly.type
_entity_poly.pdbx_seq_one_letter_code
_entity_poly.pdbx_strand_id
1 'polypeptide(L)'
;MNYRMKKYFVSLLLLVGCVSLAQAQNIQEGTYVGSRGKVANITSYQHQGINHYELILNQYGFHRFFAPVKDKMIINKPYVFKAEASAHYEDDALSDCRITALWDSEGTLELKGDDKCLMERSLLGAFVYSEKSSLIPSKYIGKWGSTRLCDGDRSAWIRDSSLTNDLDWGSAIVLNTEENPDGSLSVDGVEVYEDSMSASHFNLKLVGNVLYLKGEHHVSNFDDKLVRCINQNND
;
A
#
# COMPACT_ATOMS: atom_id res chain seq x y z
N MET A 1 20.47 42.89 52.46
CA MET A 1 19.31 42.21 51.84
C MET A 1 19.58 40.70 51.85
N ASN A 2 18.65 39.94 52.43
CA ASN A 2 18.87 38.63 53.06
C ASN A 2 19.09 37.44 52.11
N TYR A 3 20.03 36.57 52.49
CA TYR A 3 20.37 35.27 51.88
C TYR A 3 19.20 34.24 51.85
N ARG A 4 18.01 34.60 52.35
CA ARG A 4 16.80 33.75 52.41
C ARG A 4 15.93 33.80 51.15
N MET A 5 16.14 34.74 50.22
CA MET A 5 15.37 34.83 48.96
C MET A 5 15.93 34.02 47.79
N LYS A 6 17.00 33.22 47.97
CA LYS A 6 17.53 32.35 46.92
C LYS A 6 16.97 30.91 46.95
N LYS A 7 16.27 30.50 48.01
CA LYS A 7 15.77 29.11 48.13
C LYS A 7 14.40 28.87 47.48
N TYR A 8 13.59 29.91 47.31
CA TYR A 8 12.26 29.78 46.69
C TYR A 8 12.29 29.91 45.16
N PHE A 9 13.28 30.60 44.59
CA PHE A 9 13.44 30.68 43.14
C PHE A 9 13.94 29.38 42.51
N VAL A 10 14.66 28.55 43.27
CA VAL A 10 15.15 27.24 42.79
C VAL A 10 14.04 26.18 42.83
N SER A 11 13.03 26.33 43.70
CA SER A 11 11.88 25.39 43.74
C SER A 11 10.81 25.68 42.68
N LEU A 12 10.74 26.91 42.15
CA LEU A 12 9.76 27.25 41.10
C LEU A 12 10.26 26.91 39.68
N LEU A 13 11.57 26.79 39.47
CA LEU A 13 12.16 26.37 38.19
C LEU A 13 12.19 24.84 37.99
N LEU A 14 11.91 24.05 39.03
CA LEU A 14 11.84 22.58 38.95
C LEU A 14 10.44 22.05 38.61
N LEU A 15 9.43 22.92 38.52
CA LEU A 15 8.05 22.56 38.11
C LEU A 15 7.75 22.82 36.63
N VAL A 16 8.70 23.37 35.87
CA VAL A 16 8.57 23.60 34.41
C VAL A 16 9.19 22.46 33.59
N GLY A 17 9.87 21.52 34.24
CA GLY A 17 10.58 20.42 33.57
C GLY A 17 9.82 19.09 33.60
N CYS A 18 8.87 18.93 32.68
CA CYS A 18 8.31 17.67 32.12
C CYS A 18 6.81 17.79 31.85
N VAL A 19 6.40 18.81 31.08
CA VAL A 19 5.30 18.54 30.14
C VAL A 19 5.98 17.98 28.91
N SER A 20 6.22 16.67 28.90
CA SER A 20 6.45 15.96 27.65
C SER A 20 5.18 16.18 26.85
N LEU A 21 5.18 17.14 25.94
CA LEU A 21 4.21 17.18 24.86
C LEU A 21 4.45 15.87 24.12
N ALA A 22 3.67 14.83 24.45
CA ALA A 22 3.59 13.63 23.65
C ALA A 22 3.13 14.09 22.28
N GLN A 23 4.08 14.33 21.38
CA GLN A 23 3.75 14.61 20.00
C GLN A 23 3.07 13.35 19.47
N ALA A 24 1.85 13.52 18.98
CA ALA A 24 1.14 12.45 18.31
C ALA A 24 2.02 11.97 17.15
N GLN A 25 2.55 10.75 17.28
CA GLN A 25 3.34 10.13 16.23
C GLN A 25 2.38 9.77 15.08
N ASN A 26 2.76 10.14 13.86
CA ASN A 26 2.01 9.74 12.67
C ASN A 26 2.18 8.23 12.47
N ILE A 27 1.21 7.60 11.84
CA ILE A 27 1.41 6.24 11.34
C ILE A 27 2.39 6.24 10.17
N GLN A 28 2.99 5.09 9.90
CA GLN A 28 3.84 4.87 8.74
C GLN A 28 2.96 4.35 7.58
N GLU A 29 2.94 5.05 6.45
CA GLU A 29 2.29 4.53 5.23
C GLU A 29 3.15 3.42 4.60
N GLY A 30 2.50 2.50 3.90
CA GLY A 30 3.13 1.37 3.22
C GLY A 30 2.62 0.01 3.68
N THR A 31 3.48 -1.00 3.55
CA THR A 31 3.11 -2.41 3.70
C THR A 31 3.36 -2.92 5.11
N TYR A 32 2.35 -3.57 5.66
CA TYR A 32 2.34 -4.26 6.94
C TYR A 32 2.14 -5.76 6.71
N VAL A 33 2.96 -6.59 7.34
CA VAL A 33 2.94 -8.05 7.14
C VAL A 33 2.43 -8.74 8.41
N GLY A 34 1.45 -9.61 8.23
CA GLY A 34 0.87 -10.44 9.27
C GLY A 34 1.24 -11.92 9.10
N SER A 35 0.79 -12.73 10.06
CA SER A 35 0.99 -14.18 9.99
C SER A 35 0.27 -14.81 8.78
N ARG A 36 0.77 -15.95 8.28
CA ARG A 36 0.13 -16.76 7.22
C ARG A 36 -0.13 -15.99 5.92
N GLY A 37 0.86 -15.21 5.47
CA GLY A 37 0.80 -14.49 4.19
C GLY A 37 -0.19 -13.33 4.15
N LYS A 38 -0.67 -12.85 5.30
CA LYS A 38 -1.52 -11.67 5.37
C LYS A 38 -0.70 -10.42 5.12
N VAL A 39 -1.26 -9.52 4.32
CA VAL A 39 -0.68 -8.22 4.01
C VAL A 39 -1.75 -7.16 4.20
N ALA A 40 -1.40 -6.08 4.87
CA ALA A 40 -2.19 -4.87 4.94
C ALA A 40 -1.37 -3.74 4.32
N ASN A 41 -1.94 -2.95 3.42
CA ASN A 41 -1.28 -1.80 2.82
C ASN A 41 -2.08 -0.54 3.15
N ILE A 42 -1.36 0.49 3.59
CA ILE A 42 -1.91 1.80 3.95
C ILE A 42 -1.35 2.83 2.99
N THR A 43 -2.23 3.47 2.25
CA THR A 43 -1.91 4.56 1.31
C THR A 43 -2.73 5.78 1.65
N SER A 44 -2.27 6.95 1.20
CA SER A 44 -3.06 8.15 1.24
C SER A 44 -3.02 8.93 -0.07
N TYR A 45 -4.10 9.66 -0.32
CA TYR A 45 -4.18 10.65 -1.39
C TYR A 45 -4.78 11.95 -0.87
N GLN A 46 -4.55 13.05 -1.58
CA GLN A 46 -5.16 14.34 -1.28
C GLN A 46 -6.32 14.63 -2.22
N HIS A 47 -7.48 14.96 -1.63
CA HIS A 47 -8.63 15.47 -2.37
C HIS A 47 -9.17 16.70 -1.65
N GLN A 48 -9.31 17.82 -2.38
CA GLN A 48 -9.78 19.10 -1.83
C GLN A 48 -9.03 19.56 -0.56
N GLY A 49 -7.73 19.26 -0.46
CA GLY A 49 -6.89 19.62 0.70
C GLY A 49 -7.07 18.74 1.94
N ILE A 50 -7.82 17.64 1.83
CA ILE A 50 -8.01 16.65 2.89
C ILE A 50 -7.22 15.39 2.51
N ASN A 51 -6.47 14.83 3.45
CA ASN A 51 -5.84 13.52 3.27
C ASN A 51 -6.88 12.43 3.49
N HIS A 52 -6.95 11.52 2.54
CA HIS A 52 -7.80 10.34 2.53
C HIS A 52 -6.89 9.12 2.68
N TYR A 53 -7.10 8.31 3.72
CA TYR A 53 -6.27 7.13 4.00
C TYR A 53 -7.04 5.86 3.71
N GLU A 54 -6.46 5.00 2.89
CA GLU A 54 -7.06 3.76 2.40
C GLU A 54 -6.42 2.54 3.07
N LEU A 55 -7.20 1.46 3.16
CA LEU A 55 -6.72 0.17 3.65
C LEU A 55 -6.98 -0.90 2.59
N ILE A 56 -5.92 -1.58 2.19
CA ILE A 56 -6.00 -2.76 1.34
C ILE A 56 -5.55 -3.97 2.14
N LEU A 57 -6.36 -5.01 2.16
CA LEU A 57 -6.02 -6.30 2.77
C LEU A 57 -5.84 -7.35 1.69
N ASN A 58 -4.85 -8.22 1.87
CA ASN A 58 -4.59 -9.33 0.99
C ASN A 58 -4.14 -10.58 1.76
N GLN A 59 -4.57 -11.73 1.29
CA GLN A 59 -4.02 -13.03 1.68
C GLN A 59 -4.17 -14.00 0.51
N TYR A 60 -3.05 -14.46 -0.04
CA TYR A 60 -3.01 -15.47 -1.12
C TYR A 60 -3.94 -15.12 -2.31
N GLY A 61 -3.93 -13.85 -2.75
CA GLY A 61 -4.72 -13.36 -3.89
C GLY A 61 -6.15 -12.94 -3.53
N PHE A 62 -6.67 -13.32 -2.36
CA PHE A 62 -7.93 -12.79 -1.85
C PHE A 62 -7.70 -11.40 -1.26
N HIS A 63 -8.26 -10.38 -1.91
CA HIS A 63 -8.07 -8.97 -1.54
C HIS A 63 -9.38 -8.25 -1.23
N ARG A 64 -9.27 -7.23 -0.37
CA ARG A 64 -10.35 -6.35 0.07
C ARG A 64 -9.86 -4.93 0.24
N PHE A 65 -10.63 -3.97 -0.25
CA PHE A 65 -10.36 -2.55 -0.11
C PHE A 65 -11.40 -1.88 0.79
N PHE A 66 -10.92 -0.90 1.54
CA PHE A 66 -11.75 -0.16 2.46
C PHE A 66 -11.55 1.34 2.28
N ALA A 67 -12.70 2.01 2.21
CA ALA A 67 -12.91 3.42 1.97
C ALA A 67 -12.06 4.32 2.86
N PRO A 68 -11.76 5.52 2.36
CA PRO A 68 -10.87 6.43 3.03
C PRO A 68 -11.42 7.00 4.33
N VAL A 69 -10.58 6.98 5.34
CA VAL A 69 -10.77 7.76 6.56
C VAL A 69 -10.22 9.17 6.32
N LYS A 70 -11.04 10.19 6.57
CA LYS A 70 -10.73 11.62 6.33
C LYS A 70 -10.08 12.31 7.53
N ASP A 71 -9.39 11.54 8.36
CA ASP A 71 -8.67 12.02 9.54
C ASP A 71 -7.19 11.73 9.36
N LYS A 72 -6.33 12.68 9.78
CA LYS A 72 -4.90 12.40 9.94
C LYS A 72 -4.72 11.21 10.90
N MET A 73 -4.03 10.17 10.42
CA MET A 73 -3.80 8.97 11.21
C MET A 73 -2.60 9.12 12.15
N ILE A 74 -2.85 8.84 13.43
CA ILE A 74 -1.85 8.91 14.51
C ILE A 74 -1.90 7.63 15.35
N ILE A 75 -0.76 7.31 15.94
CA ILE A 75 -0.59 6.15 16.82
C ILE A 75 -1.50 6.27 18.06
N ASN A 76 -1.96 5.12 18.57
CA ASN A 76 -2.86 4.96 19.72
C ASN A 76 -4.26 5.57 19.57
N LYS A 77 -4.68 5.92 18.35
CA LYS A 77 -6.06 6.29 18.02
C LYS A 77 -6.68 5.21 17.11
N PRO A 78 -7.88 4.70 17.41
CA PRO A 78 -8.57 3.77 16.53
C PRO A 78 -9.20 4.51 15.33
N TYR A 79 -9.17 3.87 14.17
CA TYR A 79 -9.77 4.36 12.93
C TYR A 79 -10.68 3.30 12.33
N VAL A 80 -11.82 3.70 11.79
CA VAL A 80 -12.81 2.76 11.25
C VAL A 80 -12.89 2.90 9.74
N PHE A 81 -12.39 1.87 9.07
CA PHE A 81 -12.48 1.67 7.63
C PHE A 81 -13.78 0.92 7.29
N LYS A 82 -14.42 1.27 6.18
CA LYS A 82 -15.63 0.60 5.69
C LYS A 82 -15.34 -0.05 4.35
N ALA A 83 -15.82 -1.27 4.13
CA ALA A 83 -15.67 -1.89 2.82
C ALA A 83 -16.39 -1.03 1.77
N GLU A 84 -15.76 -0.83 0.62
CA GLU A 84 -16.45 -0.29 -0.57
C GLU A 84 -16.91 -1.45 -1.46
N ALA A 85 -17.93 -1.19 -2.28
CA ALA A 85 -18.31 -2.13 -3.32
C ALA A 85 -17.14 -2.27 -4.28
N SER A 86 -16.79 -3.49 -4.67
CA SER A 86 -15.91 -3.68 -5.82
C SER A 86 -16.63 -3.15 -7.05
N ALA A 87 -16.05 -2.19 -7.76
CA ALA A 87 -16.61 -1.61 -8.98
C ALA A 87 -16.79 -2.63 -10.14
N HIS A 88 -16.33 -3.88 -9.98
CA HIS A 88 -16.43 -4.93 -10.99
C HIS A 88 -17.77 -5.67 -11.04
N TYR A 89 -18.62 -5.56 -10.02
CA TYR A 89 -19.92 -6.23 -10.01
C TYR A 89 -20.97 -5.22 -9.57
N GLU A 90 -21.74 -4.68 -10.53
CA GLU A 90 -22.86 -3.77 -10.27
C GLU A 90 -23.93 -4.39 -9.33
N ASP A 91 -23.88 -5.72 -9.12
CA ASP A 91 -24.78 -6.49 -8.27
C ASP A 91 -24.19 -6.91 -6.91
N ASP A 92 -22.92 -6.62 -6.61
CA ASP A 92 -22.35 -6.97 -5.30
C ASP A 92 -22.83 -5.97 -4.25
N ALA A 93 -23.79 -6.42 -3.44
CA ALA A 93 -24.27 -5.66 -2.29
C ALA A 93 -23.07 -5.22 -1.43
N LEU A 94 -22.99 -3.92 -1.14
CA LEU A 94 -21.99 -3.32 -0.26
C LEU A 94 -21.82 -4.17 1.00
N SER A 95 -20.61 -4.69 1.23
CA SER A 95 -20.31 -5.34 2.50
C SER A 95 -20.43 -4.30 3.61
N ASP A 96 -21.34 -4.53 4.55
CA ASP A 96 -21.49 -3.69 5.74
C ASP A 96 -20.32 -3.84 6.73
N CYS A 97 -19.28 -4.62 6.39
CA CYS A 97 -18.10 -4.86 7.21
C CYS A 97 -17.38 -3.56 7.57
N ARG A 98 -17.09 -3.39 8.86
CA ARG A 98 -16.28 -2.29 9.38
C ARG A 98 -15.03 -2.83 10.06
N ILE A 99 -13.87 -2.36 9.62
CA ILE A 99 -12.58 -2.70 10.21
C ILE A 99 -12.11 -1.55 11.08
N THR A 100 -11.91 -1.84 12.36
CA THR A 100 -11.20 -0.96 13.28
C THR A 100 -9.70 -1.26 13.19
N ALA A 101 -8.94 -0.26 12.78
CA ALA A 101 -7.48 -0.27 12.78
C ALA A 101 -6.95 0.49 13.99
N LEU A 102 -5.98 -0.08 14.69
CA LEU A 102 -5.28 0.55 15.81
C LEU A 102 -3.78 0.29 15.66
N TRP A 103 -3.00 1.37 15.61
CA TRP A 103 -1.55 1.30 15.71
C TRP A 103 -1.13 1.51 17.16
N ASP A 104 -0.32 0.61 17.69
CA ASP A 104 0.30 0.80 19.00
C ASP A 104 1.60 1.62 18.91
N SER A 105 2.18 1.96 20.07
CA SER A 105 3.43 2.71 20.17
C SER A 105 4.65 1.98 19.60
N GLU A 106 4.55 0.68 19.34
CA GLU A 106 5.61 -0.12 18.74
C GLU A 106 5.47 -0.21 17.21
N GLY A 107 4.41 0.40 16.65
CA GLY A 107 4.13 0.39 15.21
C GLY A 107 3.41 -0.87 14.73
N THR A 108 2.90 -1.69 15.64
CA THR A 108 2.05 -2.84 15.30
C THR A 108 0.67 -2.34 14.92
N LEU A 109 0.18 -2.78 13.76
CA LEU A 109 -1.17 -2.55 13.29
C LEU A 109 -2.06 -3.73 13.71
N GLU A 110 -3.07 -3.47 14.54
CA GLU A 110 -4.12 -4.42 14.88
C GLU A 110 -5.40 -4.09 14.11
N LEU A 111 -5.92 -5.06 13.36
CA LEU A 111 -7.16 -4.95 12.60
C LEU A 111 -8.26 -5.85 13.18
N LYS A 112 -9.39 -5.24 13.55
CA LYS A 112 -10.56 -5.94 14.09
C LYS A 112 -11.81 -5.60 13.28
N GLY A 113 -12.43 -6.61 12.71
CA GLY A 113 -13.71 -6.51 12.05
C GLY A 113 -14.85 -6.58 13.07
N ASP A 114 -15.96 -5.95 12.76
CA ASP A 114 -17.22 -6.16 13.45
C ASP A 114 -17.87 -7.52 13.06
N ASP A 115 -19.06 -7.78 13.60
CA ASP A 115 -19.77 -9.03 13.37
C ASP A 115 -20.21 -9.23 11.91
N LYS A 116 -20.17 -8.17 11.08
CA LYS A 116 -20.55 -8.21 9.66
C LYS A 116 -19.39 -8.57 8.74
N CYS A 117 -18.15 -8.58 9.25
CA CYS A 117 -16.93 -8.95 8.50
C CYS A 117 -16.75 -10.46 8.33
N LEU A 118 -17.78 -11.18 7.85
CA LEU A 118 -17.75 -12.64 7.78
C LEU A 118 -16.71 -13.17 6.79
N MET A 119 -16.54 -12.51 5.65
CA MET A 119 -15.60 -12.93 4.59
C MET A 119 -14.17 -12.46 4.88
N GLU A 120 -14.04 -11.33 5.57
CA GLU A 120 -12.78 -10.65 5.83
C GLU A 120 -12.05 -11.24 7.04
N ARG A 121 -12.70 -12.09 7.85
CA ARG A 121 -12.13 -12.69 9.07
C ARG A 121 -10.74 -13.31 8.88
N SER A 122 -10.50 -13.94 7.74
CA SER A 122 -9.19 -14.53 7.41
C SER A 122 -8.10 -13.46 7.24
N LEU A 123 -8.47 -12.26 6.83
CA LEU A 123 -7.59 -11.12 6.56
C LEU A 123 -7.25 -10.29 7.80
N LEU A 124 -7.90 -10.51 8.94
CA LEU A 124 -7.74 -9.67 10.14
C LEU A 124 -6.64 -10.14 11.10
N GLY A 125 -6.27 -9.30 12.07
CA GLY A 125 -5.31 -9.59 13.14
C GLY A 125 -4.18 -8.57 13.23
N ALA A 126 -3.04 -9.01 13.76
CA ALA A 126 -1.86 -8.19 13.98
C ALA A 126 -0.89 -8.21 12.80
N PHE A 127 -0.33 -7.05 12.49
CA PHE A 127 0.63 -6.82 11.43
C PHE A 127 1.77 -5.92 11.90
N VAL A 128 2.96 -6.11 11.33
CA VAL A 128 4.13 -5.27 11.60
C VAL A 128 4.56 -4.57 10.32
N TYR A 129 4.96 -3.31 10.42
CA TYR A 129 5.46 -2.57 9.27
C TYR A 129 6.65 -3.29 8.64
N SER A 130 6.66 -3.39 7.31
CA SER A 130 7.74 -3.97 6.55
C SER A 130 8.46 -2.90 5.77
N GLU A 131 9.73 -2.69 6.11
CA GLU A 131 10.65 -1.84 5.33
C GLU A 131 11.09 -2.48 4.01
N LYS A 132 10.58 -3.67 3.62
CA LYS A 132 10.90 -4.25 2.31
C LYS A 132 10.56 -3.23 1.24
N SER A 133 11.60 -2.63 0.66
CA SER A 133 11.48 -1.52 -0.28
C SER A 133 10.72 -1.94 -1.54
N SER A 134 10.81 -3.23 -1.89
CA SER A 134 10.20 -3.82 -3.08
C SER A 134 9.63 -5.21 -2.81
N LEU A 135 8.43 -5.46 -3.34
CA LEU A 135 7.89 -6.81 -3.49
C LEU A 135 8.41 -7.45 -4.80
N ILE A 136 8.79 -6.63 -5.79
CA ILE A 136 9.25 -7.10 -7.10
C ILE A 136 10.80 -7.22 -7.13
N PRO A 137 11.37 -8.37 -7.53
CA PRO A 137 12.81 -8.52 -7.71
C PRO A 137 13.40 -7.48 -8.69
N SER A 138 14.56 -6.92 -8.35
CA SER A 138 15.21 -5.84 -9.11
C SER A 138 15.46 -6.13 -10.59
N LYS A 139 15.59 -7.42 -10.96
CA LYS A 139 15.73 -7.85 -12.36
C LYS A 139 14.56 -7.41 -13.25
N TYR A 140 13.36 -7.24 -12.70
CA TYR A 140 12.18 -6.80 -13.42
C TYR A 140 12.01 -5.27 -13.43
N ILE A 141 12.64 -4.55 -12.52
CA ILE A 141 12.45 -3.10 -12.35
C ILE A 141 12.96 -2.35 -13.59
N GLY A 142 12.18 -1.36 -14.04
CA GLY A 142 12.50 -0.48 -15.15
C GLY A 142 11.34 -0.22 -16.10
N LYS A 143 11.62 0.53 -17.16
CA LYS A 143 10.72 0.71 -18.30
C LYS A 143 11.02 -0.37 -19.35
N TRP A 144 9.96 -0.97 -19.88
CA TRP A 144 10.00 -2.00 -20.91
C TRP A 144 9.06 -1.59 -22.05
N GLY A 145 9.40 -1.92 -23.30
CA GLY A 145 8.55 -1.57 -24.44
C GLY A 145 8.68 -2.56 -25.59
N SER A 146 7.76 -2.47 -26.55
CA SER A 146 7.83 -3.27 -27.79
C SER A 146 9.10 -2.98 -28.60
N THR A 147 9.65 -1.77 -28.46
CA THR A 147 10.94 -1.34 -29.00
C THR A 147 11.86 -0.90 -27.85
N ARG A 148 13.17 -0.79 -28.13
CA ARG A 148 14.13 -0.23 -27.17
C ARG A 148 13.96 1.27 -26.92
N LEU A 149 13.27 1.97 -27.81
CA LEU A 149 12.99 3.40 -27.68
C LEU A 149 11.76 3.65 -26.80
N CYS A 150 10.86 2.66 -26.70
CA CYS A 150 9.65 2.74 -25.90
C CYS A 150 8.79 3.97 -26.24
N ASP A 151 8.71 4.20 -27.55
CA ASP A 151 8.04 5.26 -28.29
C ASP A 151 6.66 4.82 -28.83
N GLY A 152 6.24 3.58 -28.53
CA GLY A 152 4.95 3.03 -28.91
C GLY A 152 4.02 2.78 -27.73
N ASP A 153 2.76 2.53 -28.07
CA ASP A 153 1.63 2.42 -27.12
C ASP A 153 1.74 1.23 -26.15
N ARG A 154 2.60 0.24 -26.44
CA ARG A 154 2.80 -0.93 -25.57
C ARG A 154 4.10 -0.82 -24.79
N SER A 155 3.97 -0.40 -23.54
CA SER A 155 5.07 -0.32 -22.60
C SER A 155 4.65 -0.75 -21.21
N ALA A 156 5.58 -1.29 -20.45
CA ALA A 156 5.38 -1.58 -19.04
C ALA A 156 6.33 -0.77 -18.19
N TRP A 157 5.82 -0.23 -17.08
CA TRP A 157 6.63 0.40 -16.07
C TRP A 157 6.54 -0.41 -14.79
N ILE A 158 7.68 -0.99 -14.40
CA ILE A 158 7.81 -1.82 -13.21
C ILE A 158 8.66 -1.07 -12.19
N ARG A 159 8.10 -0.80 -11.02
CA ARG A 159 8.74 -0.14 -9.88
C ARG A 159 8.75 -1.09 -8.68
N ASP A 160 9.32 -0.65 -7.58
CA ASP A 160 9.47 -1.48 -6.38
C ASP A 160 8.12 -1.98 -5.81
N SER A 161 7.10 -1.11 -5.82
CA SER A 161 5.78 -1.36 -5.25
C SER A 161 4.63 -1.10 -6.21
N SER A 162 4.92 -0.86 -7.49
CA SER A 162 3.88 -0.64 -8.50
C SER A 162 4.26 -1.17 -9.87
N LEU A 163 3.23 -1.51 -10.64
CA LEU A 163 3.38 -2.06 -11.98
C LEU A 163 2.23 -1.57 -12.87
N THR A 164 2.56 -1.17 -14.10
CA THR A 164 1.57 -0.99 -15.16
C THR A 164 2.05 -1.55 -16.49
N ASN A 165 1.12 -2.00 -17.33
CA ASN A 165 1.35 -2.41 -18.71
C ASN A 165 0.84 -1.38 -19.74
N ASP A 166 0.49 -0.18 -19.29
CA ASP A 166 0.01 0.95 -20.11
C ASP A 166 0.35 2.28 -19.40
N LEU A 167 0.37 3.41 -20.11
CA LEU A 167 0.46 4.74 -19.50
C LEU A 167 -0.92 5.32 -19.16
N ASP A 168 -1.99 4.83 -19.79
CA ASP A 168 -3.32 5.45 -19.71
C ASP A 168 -4.14 5.02 -18.49
N TRP A 169 -3.92 3.80 -17.98
CA TRP A 169 -4.71 3.21 -16.89
C TRP A 169 -4.01 3.26 -15.54
N GLY A 170 -3.22 4.29 -15.25
CA GLY A 170 -2.54 4.39 -13.96
C GLY A 170 -1.59 3.21 -13.67
N SER A 171 -1.29 2.93 -12.39
CA SER A 171 -0.41 1.83 -12.01
C SER A 171 -0.99 1.04 -10.85
N ALA A 172 -0.96 -0.29 -10.96
CA ALA A 172 -1.37 -1.16 -9.88
C ALA A 172 -0.36 -1.09 -8.72
N ILE A 173 -0.86 -0.90 -7.51
CA ILE A 173 -0.12 -1.11 -6.26
C ILE A 173 0.10 -2.61 -6.12
N VAL A 174 1.34 -3.04 -5.97
CA VAL A 174 1.69 -4.45 -5.82
C VAL A 174 1.40 -4.88 -4.39
N LEU A 175 0.59 -5.93 -4.25
CA LEU A 175 0.15 -6.47 -2.96
C LEU A 175 0.87 -7.77 -2.62
N ASN A 176 1.23 -8.55 -3.64
CA ASN A 176 1.88 -9.84 -3.48
C ASN A 176 2.72 -10.20 -4.69
N THR A 177 3.75 -11.00 -4.46
CA THR A 177 4.55 -11.61 -5.51
C THR A 177 4.91 -13.04 -5.14
N GLU A 178 4.88 -13.94 -6.12
CA GLU A 178 5.28 -15.34 -5.97
C GLU A 178 6.25 -15.72 -7.09
N GLU A 179 7.46 -16.18 -6.73
CA GLU A 179 8.36 -16.79 -7.71
C GLU A 179 7.91 -18.22 -8.02
N ASN A 180 7.61 -18.48 -9.29
CA ASN A 180 7.17 -19.77 -9.76
C ASN A 180 8.36 -20.70 -10.06
N PRO A 181 8.17 -22.03 -10.05
CA PRO A 181 9.23 -23.00 -10.35
C PRO A 181 9.89 -22.84 -11.72
N ASP A 182 9.19 -22.23 -12.69
CA ASP A 182 9.71 -21.98 -14.04
C ASP A 182 10.53 -20.68 -14.16
N GLY A 183 10.78 -20.01 -13.03
CA GLY A 183 11.51 -18.75 -12.94
C GLY A 183 10.69 -17.51 -13.31
N SER A 184 9.39 -17.65 -13.58
CA SER A 184 8.49 -16.51 -13.70
C SER A 184 8.10 -15.95 -12.33
N LEU A 185 7.57 -14.73 -12.30
CA LEU A 185 7.05 -14.08 -11.11
C LEU A 185 5.57 -13.77 -11.34
N SER A 186 4.70 -14.33 -10.51
CA SER A 186 3.32 -13.88 -10.40
C SER A 186 3.28 -12.63 -9.52
N VAL A 187 2.51 -11.63 -9.92
CA VAL A 187 2.36 -10.35 -9.23
C VAL A 187 0.86 -10.06 -9.15
N ASP A 188 0.34 -9.97 -7.93
CA ASP A 188 -1.01 -9.52 -7.68
C ASP A 188 -0.95 -8.06 -7.24
N GLY A 189 -1.79 -7.24 -7.86
CA GLY A 189 -1.90 -5.84 -7.55
C GLY A 189 -3.32 -5.33 -7.65
N VAL A 190 -3.45 -4.06 -7.32
CA VAL A 190 -4.72 -3.36 -7.35
C VAL A 190 -4.49 -1.96 -7.90
N GLU A 191 -5.30 -1.56 -8.85
CA GLU A 191 -5.38 -0.15 -9.21
C GLU A 191 -6.54 0.49 -8.46
N VAL A 192 -6.27 1.68 -7.92
CA VAL A 192 -7.27 2.55 -7.33
C VAL A 192 -7.37 3.77 -8.23
N TYR A 193 -8.53 3.96 -8.83
CA TYR A 193 -8.84 5.11 -9.67
C TYR A 193 -10.13 5.77 -9.16
N GLU A 194 -10.00 7.01 -8.69
CA GLU A 194 -11.06 7.75 -8.00
C GLU A 194 -11.65 6.92 -6.84
N ASP A 195 -12.93 6.55 -6.92
CA ASP A 195 -13.63 5.73 -5.92
C ASP A 195 -13.84 4.29 -6.44
N SER A 196 -13.04 3.85 -7.41
CA SER A 196 -13.14 2.53 -8.03
C SER A 196 -11.84 1.75 -7.89
N MET A 197 -11.99 0.44 -7.75
CA MET A 197 -10.89 -0.49 -7.58
C MET A 197 -10.99 -1.62 -8.60
N SER A 198 -9.87 -1.90 -9.24
CA SER A 198 -9.73 -3.00 -10.19
C SER A 198 -8.58 -3.91 -9.80
N ALA A 199 -8.87 -5.21 -9.75
CA ALA A 199 -7.85 -6.22 -9.54
C ALA A 199 -6.87 -6.22 -10.73
N SER A 200 -5.62 -6.59 -10.48
CA SER A 200 -4.62 -6.74 -11.53
C SER A 200 -3.75 -7.93 -11.24
N HIS A 201 -3.53 -8.75 -12.26
CA HIS A 201 -2.71 -9.95 -12.17
C HIS A 201 -1.69 -9.91 -13.30
N PHE A 202 -0.41 -9.95 -12.95
CA PHE A 202 0.70 -9.95 -13.90
C PHE A 202 1.56 -11.20 -13.71
N ASN A 203 2.00 -11.80 -14.81
CA ASN A 203 3.02 -12.83 -14.83
C ASN A 203 4.23 -12.31 -15.61
N LEU A 204 5.38 -12.25 -14.94
CA LEU A 204 6.63 -11.71 -15.47
C LEU A 204 7.64 -12.83 -15.68
N LYS A 205 8.08 -13.04 -16.92
CA LYS A 205 9.17 -13.97 -17.20
C LYS A 205 10.29 -13.29 -17.95
N LEU A 206 11.48 -13.29 -17.35
CA LEU A 206 12.67 -12.71 -17.96
C LEU A 206 13.50 -13.79 -18.64
N VAL A 207 13.71 -13.67 -19.95
CA VAL A 207 14.61 -14.54 -20.73
C VAL A 207 15.63 -13.66 -21.43
N GLY A 208 16.85 -13.59 -20.89
CA GLY A 208 17.86 -12.63 -21.34
C GLY A 208 17.40 -11.19 -21.09
N ASN A 209 17.33 -10.37 -22.14
CA ASN A 209 16.85 -8.98 -22.06
C ASN A 209 15.41 -8.80 -22.59
N VAL A 210 14.65 -9.90 -22.65
CA VAL A 210 13.26 -9.92 -23.06
C VAL A 210 12.39 -10.23 -21.85
N LEU A 211 11.45 -9.32 -21.56
CA LEU A 211 10.39 -9.52 -20.60
C LEU A 211 9.16 -10.05 -21.34
N TYR A 212 8.70 -11.23 -20.97
CA TYR A 212 7.37 -11.70 -21.30
C TYR A 212 6.44 -11.27 -20.17
N LEU A 213 5.45 -10.45 -20.51
CA LEU A 213 4.48 -9.88 -19.59
C LEU A 213 3.10 -10.34 -20.02
N LYS A 214 2.41 -11.08 -19.15
CA LYS A 214 1.07 -11.59 -19.44
C LYS A 214 0.14 -11.37 -18.25
N GLY A 215 -1.13 -11.11 -18.50
CA GLY A 215 -2.09 -10.95 -17.43
C GLY A 215 -3.26 -10.07 -17.78
N GLU A 216 -3.85 -9.51 -16.74
CA GLU A 216 -4.98 -8.59 -16.81
C GLU A 216 -4.78 -7.40 -15.86
N HIS A 217 -5.19 -6.23 -16.33
CA HIS A 217 -5.16 -4.96 -15.58
C HIS A 217 -6.43 -4.21 -16.01
N HIS A 218 -7.33 -3.94 -15.05
CA HIS A 218 -8.74 -3.63 -15.36
C HIS A 218 -9.39 -4.75 -16.19
N VAL A 219 -10.12 -4.38 -17.25
CA VAL A 219 -10.76 -5.25 -18.22
C VAL A 219 -9.83 -5.62 -19.39
N SER A 220 -8.59 -5.12 -19.35
CA SER A 220 -7.63 -5.27 -20.45
C SER A 220 -6.72 -6.46 -20.21
N ASN A 221 -6.80 -7.44 -21.10
CA ASN A 221 -5.87 -8.55 -21.15
C ASN A 221 -4.64 -8.18 -21.99
N PHE A 222 -3.47 -8.63 -21.57
CA PHE A 222 -2.21 -8.45 -22.30
C PHE A 222 -1.39 -9.73 -22.33
N ASP A 223 -0.63 -9.90 -23.41
CA ASP A 223 0.34 -10.97 -23.63
C ASP A 223 1.44 -10.36 -24.52
N ASP A 224 2.35 -9.65 -23.85
CA ASP A 224 3.34 -8.80 -24.49
C ASP A 224 4.74 -9.35 -24.34
N LYS A 225 5.52 -9.17 -25.41
CA LYS A 225 6.95 -9.41 -25.44
C LYS A 225 7.67 -8.07 -25.52
N LEU A 226 8.27 -7.68 -24.41
CA LEU A 226 8.89 -6.38 -24.24
C LEU A 226 10.41 -6.51 -24.11
N VAL A 227 11.12 -5.45 -24.47
CA VAL A 227 12.56 -5.29 -24.28
C VAL A 227 12.81 -4.10 -23.39
N ARG A 228 13.93 -4.13 -22.66
CA ARG A 228 14.31 -3.01 -21.79
C ARG A 228 14.51 -1.74 -22.60
N CYS A 229 13.88 -0.64 -22.17
CA CYS A 229 14.08 0.67 -22.77
C CYS A 229 15.52 1.14 -22.56
N ILE A 230 16.04 1.89 -23.51
CA ILE A 230 17.28 2.64 -23.33
C ILE A 230 16.92 3.93 -22.57
N ASN A 231 17.62 4.24 -21.49
CA ASN A 231 17.53 5.57 -20.88
C ASN A 231 18.01 6.60 -21.92
N GLN A 232 17.13 7.48 -22.38
CA GLN A 232 17.52 8.59 -23.27
C GLN A 232 18.27 9.73 -22.55
N ASN A 233 18.63 9.55 -21.28
CA ASN A 233 19.48 10.48 -20.55
C ASN A 233 20.92 9.97 -20.54
N ASN A 234 21.61 10.15 -21.66
CA ASN A 234 23.07 10.16 -21.77
C ASN A 234 23.43 10.91 -23.06
N ASP A 235 23.42 12.23 -22.97
CA ASP A 235 24.37 13.13 -23.63
C ASP A 235 24.75 14.23 -22.60
#